data_AF-A0A453B4F9-F1
#
_entry.id   AF-A0A453B4F9-F1
#
_cell.length_a   1.000
_cell.length_b   1.000
_cell.length_c   1.000
_cell.angle_alpha   90.00
_cell.angle_beta   90.00
_cell.angle_gamma   90.00
#
_symmetry.space_group_name_H-M   'P 1'
#
loop_
_entity.id
_entity.type
_entity.pdbx_description
1 polymer ?
#
loop_
_entity_poly.entity_id
_entity_poly.type
_entity_poly.pdbx_seq_one_letter_code
_entity_poly.pdbx_strand_id
1 'polypeptide(L)'
;MQYHSSPRVLKGANSFLLKNIYQTICENPKYESMRKRIGEVIDEDVIHSRAPFVACTQQCFAIKPGIDGLLDVARRSFCDTSEAIHNLATKYREEFTLPNLKIPYNNRLGFYFIIPLRDITEKLPNKFIQVCVCPFKNSAS
;
A
#
# COMPACT_ATOMS: atom_id res chain seq x y z
N MET A 1 -16.35 1.68 9.39
CA MET A 1 -16.70 2.34 10.67
C MET A 1 -17.39 3.66 10.37
N GLN A 2 -18.71 3.72 10.53
CA GLN A 2 -19.51 4.91 10.20
C GLN A 2 -19.40 5.97 11.31
N TYR A 3 -18.51 6.95 11.15
CA TYR A 3 -18.57 8.20 11.91
C TYR A 3 -19.77 9.04 11.42
N HIS A 4 -20.99 8.70 11.85
CA HIS A 4 -22.20 9.46 11.51
C HIS A 4 -22.63 10.45 12.60
N SER A 5 -21.88 10.56 13.70
CA SER A 5 -22.47 11.06 14.95
C SER A 5 -21.92 12.38 15.50
N SER A 6 -20.92 13.03 14.92
CA SER A 6 -20.19 14.06 15.69
C SER A 6 -20.83 15.47 15.78
N PRO A 7 -21.36 16.08 14.70
CA PRO A 7 -21.79 17.48 14.80
C PRO A 7 -23.09 17.67 15.57
N ARG A 8 -23.95 16.64 15.66
CA ARG A 8 -25.29 16.77 16.26
C ARG A 8 -25.30 16.68 17.79
N VAL A 9 -24.22 16.19 18.42
CA VAL A 9 -24.14 16.03 19.88
C VAL A 9 -24.17 17.38 20.60
N LEU A 10 -23.67 18.43 19.96
CA LEU A 10 -23.61 19.78 20.54
C LEU A 10 -24.90 20.59 20.36
N LYS A 11 -25.87 20.10 19.58
CA LYS A 11 -27.09 20.86 19.19
C LYS A 11 -27.96 21.26 20.39
N GLY A 12 -27.91 20.50 21.49
CA GLY A 12 -28.66 20.77 22.72
C GLY A 12 -27.82 21.37 23.85
N ALA A 13 -26.57 21.75 23.61
CA ALA A 13 -25.70 22.26 24.67
C ALA A 13 -26.21 23.61 25.21
N ASN A 14 -26.22 23.78 26.53
CA ASN A 14 -26.64 25.04 27.18
C ASN A 14 -25.48 26.04 27.36
N SER A 15 -24.23 25.58 27.26
CA SER A 15 -23.05 26.43 27.34
C SER A 15 -22.96 27.36 26.12
N PHE A 16 -22.78 28.66 26.38
CA PHE A 16 -22.59 29.68 25.33
C PHE A 16 -21.44 29.31 24.38
N LEU A 17 -20.32 28.84 24.92
CA LEU A 17 -19.15 28.44 24.13
C LEU A 17 -19.49 27.28 23.18
N LEU A 18 -20.15 26.24 23.69
CA LEU A 18 -20.50 25.05 22.89
C LEU A 18 -21.55 25.36 21.82
N LYS A 19 -22.53 26.24 22.11
CA LYS A 19 -23.48 26.73 21.11
C LYS A 19 -22.78 27.46 19.97
N ASN A 20 -21.82 28.33 20.28
CA ASN A 20 -21.05 29.04 19.26
C ASN A 20 -20.22 28.08 18.40
N ILE A 21 -19.57 27.08 19.00
CA ILE A 21 -18.83 26.05 18.26
C ILE A 21 -19.77 25.28 17.33
N TYR A 22 -20.95 24.88 17.82
CA TYR A 22 -21.94 24.17 17.01
C TYR A 22 -22.38 25.00 15.80
N GLN A 23 -22.77 26.26 16.01
CA GLN A 23 -23.26 27.14 14.95
C GLN A 23 -22.18 27.52 13.93
N THR A 24 -20.94 27.77 14.38
CA THR A 24 -19.86 28.25 13.50
C THR A 24 -19.12 27.12 12.78
N ILE A 25 -18.98 25.96 13.41
CA ILE A 25 -18.21 24.83 12.88
C ILE A 25 -19.13 23.68 12.46
N CYS A 26 -19.96 23.15 13.36
CA CYS A 26 -20.72 21.92 13.12
C CYS A 26 -21.84 22.09 12.08
N GLU A 27 -22.50 23.25 12.03
CA GLU A 27 -23.53 23.57 11.04
C GLU A 27 -22.96 24.14 9.73
N ASN A 28 -21.65 24.29 9.62
CA ASN A 28 -21.04 24.83 8.42
C ASN A 28 -21.14 23.82 7.26
N PRO A 29 -21.90 24.12 6.19
CA PRO A 29 -22.15 23.18 5.09
C PRO A 29 -20.89 22.83 4.30
N LYS A 30 -19.82 23.62 4.43
CA LYS A 30 -18.54 23.36 3.77
C LYS A 30 -17.95 22.01 4.19
N TYR A 31 -18.08 21.61 5.45
CA TYR A 31 -17.51 20.34 5.92
C TYR A 31 -18.23 19.13 5.32
N GLU A 32 -19.56 19.18 5.18
CA GLU A 32 -20.31 18.11 4.52
C GLU A 32 -19.96 18.03 3.03
N SER A 33 -19.83 19.17 2.35
CA SER A 33 -19.40 19.22 0.95
C SER A 33 -17.99 18.65 0.75
N MET A 34 -17.04 19.03 1.62
CA MET A 34 -15.68 18.48 1.59
C MET A 34 -15.68 16.96 1.86
N ARG A 35 -16.42 16.51 2.88
CA ARG A 35 -16.56 15.09 3.20
C ARG A 35 -17.13 14.30 2.02
N LYS A 36 -18.19 14.80 1.39
CA LYS A 36 -18.80 14.19 0.20
C LYS A 36 -17.78 14.11 -0.93
N ARG A 37 -17.06 15.20 -1.21
CA ARG A 37 -16.06 15.24 -2.29
C ARG A 37 -14.91 14.26 -2.04
N ILE A 38 -14.44 14.16 -0.80
CA ILE A 38 -13.42 13.18 -0.42
C ILE A 38 -13.97 11.75 -0.63
N GLY A 39 -15.17 11.47 -0.15
CA GLY A 39 -15.80 10.14 -0.31
C GLY A 39 -16.13 9.77 -1.75
N GLU A 40 -16.31 10.72 -2.66
CA GLU A 40 -16.46 10.46 -4.10
C GLU A 40 -15.14 9.99 -4.74
N VAL A 41 -14.00 10.42 -4.21
CA VAL A 41 -12.69 10.24 -4.85
C VAL A 41 -11.82 9.21 -4.16
N ILE A 42 -11.77 9.21 -2.82
CA ILE A 42 -10.89 8.35 -2.01
C ILE A 42 -11.64 7.08 -1.64
N ASP A 43 -10.97 5.93 -1.79
CA ASP A 43 -11.50 4.64 -1.39
C ASP A 43 -11.46 4.50 0.14
N GLU A 44 -12.59 4.07 0.73
CA GLU A 44 -12.79 4.02 2.18
C GLU A 44 -12.03 2.86 2.85
N ASP A 45 -11.64 1.85 2.07
CA ASP A 45 -10.95 0.66 2.56
C ASP A 45 -9.42 0.84 2.57
N VAL A 46 -8.93 2.00 2.12
CA VAL A 46 -7.50 2.30 2.05
C VAL A 46 -6.96 2.58 3.44
N ILE A 47 -5.99 1.77 3.85
CA ILE A 47 -5.36 1.84 5.17
C ILE A 47 -3.85 2.03 5.06
N HIS A 48 -3.31 2.84 5.97
CA HIS A 48 -1.86 2.99 6.07
C HIS A 48 -1.22 1.66 6.48
N SER A 49 -0.22 1.22 5.72
CA SER A 49 0.57 0.03 6.02
C SER A 49 2.03 0.41 6.27
N ARG A 50 2.67 -0.29 7.22
CA ARG A 50 4.11 -0.20 7.45
C ARG A 50 4.92 -1.13 6.52
N ALA A 51 4.27 -2.14 5.94
CA ALA A 51 4.93 -3.04 4.99
C ALA A 51 5.12 -2.31 3.66
N PRO A 52 6.36 -2.10 3.17
CA PRO A 52 6.62 -1.12 2.10
C PRO A 52 5.86 -1.36 0.80
N PHE A 53 5.79 -2.61 0.33
CA PHE A 53 5.04 -2.94 -0.89
C PHE A 53 3.52 -2.78 -0.73
N VAL A 54 3.00 -3.17 0.45
CA VAL A 54 1.58 -2.97 0.77
C VAL A 54 1.27 -1.48 0.86
N ALA A 55 2.14 -0.67 1.45
CA ALA A 55 1.99 0.78 1.51
C ALA A 55 1.96 1.40 0.10
N CYS A 56 2.87 0.97 -0.78
CA CYS A 56 2.89 1.39 -2.18
C CYS A 56 1.59 0.99 -2.91
N THR A 57 1.11 -0.24 -2.70
CA THR A 57 -0.16 -0.72 -3.28
C THR A 57 -1.34 0.09 -2.77
N GLN A 58 -1.46 0.30 -1.45
CA GLN A 58 -2.52 1.10 -0.83
C GLN A 58 -2.53 2.54 -1.38
N GLN A 59 -1.36 3.12 -1.64
CA GLN A 59 -1.26 4.44 -2.28
C GLN A 59 -1.72 4.43 -3.75
N CYS A 60 -1.33 3.41 -4.52
CA CYS A 60 -1.73 3.27 -5.94
C CYS A 60 -3.26 3.14 -6.09
N PHE A 61 -3.90 2.48 -5.13
CA PHE A 61 -5.34 2.23 -5.11
C PHE A 61 -6.10 3.16 -4.14
N ALA A 62 -5.47 4.26 -3.69
CA ALA A 62 -6.09 5.20 -2.76
C ALA A 62 -7.31 5.93 -3.34
N ILE A 63 -7.30 6.15 -4.64
CA ILE A 63 -8.39 6.79 -5.40
C ILE A 63 -9.31 5.70 -5.94
N LYS A 64 -10.63 5.89 -5.91
CA LYS A 64 -11.60 4.95 -6.48
C LYS A 64 -11.35 4.70 -7.98
N PRO A 65 -11.68 3.51 -8.52
CA PRO A 65 -11.58 3.23 -9.94
C PRO A 65 -12.54 4.12 -10.76
N GLY A 66 -12.17 4.45 -11.98
CA GLY A 66 -12.99 5.25 -12.91
C GLY A 66 -12.95 6.77 -12.66
N ILE A 67 -12.22 7.24 -11.65
CA ILE A 67 -12.04 8.69 -11.41
C ILE A 67 -11.07 9.32 -12.41
N ASP A 68 -10.00 8.60 -12.75
CA ASP A 68 -9.00 9.04 -13.73
C ASP A 68 -8.58 7.84 -14.60
N GLY A 69 -8.85 7.93 -15.90
CA GLY A 69 -8.59 6.83 -16.82
C GLY A 69 -7.10 6.54 -17.04
N LEU A 70 -6.22 7.55 -16.93
CA LEU A 70 -4.77 7.34 -17.06
C LEU A 70 -4.23 6.63 -15.81
N LEU A 71 -4.74 6.98 -14.63
CA LEU A 71 -4.43 6.30 -13.38
C LEU A 71 -4.87 4.84 -13.43
N ASP A 72 -6.03 4.53 -14.00
CA ASP A 72 -6.50 3.15 -14.15
C ASP A 72 -5.63 2.33 -15.11
N VAL A 73 -5.13 2.95 -16.18
CA VAL A 73 -4.12 2.31 -17.05
C VAL A 73 -2.81 2.08 -16.29
N ALA A 74 -2.34 3.06 -15.51
CA ALA A 74 -1.13 2.93 -14.71
C ALA A 74 -1.25 1.83 -13.64
N ARG A 75 -2.41 1.68 -13.01
CA ARG A 75 -2.72 0.60 -12.05
C ARG A 75 -2.63 -0.78 -12.68
N ARG A 76 -3.13 -0.92 -13.92
CA ARG A 76 -2.99 -2.18 -14.65
C ARG A 76 -1.53 -2.53 -14.86
N SER A 77 -0.73 -1.58 -15.36
CA SER A 77 0.72 -1.78 -15.52
C SER A 77 1.42 -2.13 -14.20
N PHE A 78 1.01 -1.53 -13.08
CA PHE A 78 1.52 -1.87 -11.76
C PHE A 78 1.22 -3.32 -11.36
N CYS A 79 -0.04 -3.76 -11.54
CA CYS A 79 -0.44 -5.14 -11.28
C CYS A 79 0.31 -6.13 -12.18
N ASP A 80 0.31 -5.89 -13.50
CA ASP A 80 0.95 -6.75 -14.50
C ASP A 80 2.45 -6.90 -14.22
N THR A 81 3.12 -5.80 -13.87
CA THR A 81 4.56 -5.82 -13.54
C THR A 81 4.82 -6.60 -12.25
N SER A 82 3.99 -6.38 -11.23
CA SER A 82 4.11 -7.10 -9.96
C SER A 82 3.93 -8.61 -10.18
N GLU A 83 2.88 -9.00 -10.91
CA GLU A 83 2.62 -10.40 -11.27
C GLU A 83 3.79 -11.00 -12.07
N ALA A 84 4.31 -10.29 -13.07
CA ALA A 84 5.45 -10.74 -13.86
C ALA A 84 6.70 -11.01 -13.00
N ILE A 85 6.95 -10.20 -11.97
CA ILE A 85 8.07 -10.42 -11.02
C ILE A 85 7.85 -11.68 -10.20
N HIS A 86 6.63 -11.90 -9.70
CA HIS A 86 6.27 -13.12 -8.96
C HIS A 86 6.39 -14.37 -9.85
N ASN A 87 5.94 -14.29 -11.10
CA ASN A 87 6.06 -15.37 -12.09
C ASN A 87 7.52 -15.68 -12.43
N LEU A 88 8.36 -14.64 -12.59
CA LEU A 88 9.79 -14.81 -12.79
C LEU A 88 10.46 -15.54 -11.63
N ALA A 89 10.08 -15.21 -10.40
CA ALA A 89 10.59 -15.89 -9.21
C ALA A 89 10.22 -17.38 -9.22
N THR A 90 8.95 -17.72 -9.52
CA THR A 90 8.50 -19.11 -9.63
C THR A 90 9.29 -19.86 -10.69
N LYS A 91 9.44 -19.27 -11.89
CA LYS A 91 10.26 -19.83 -12.96
C LYS A 91 11.69 -20.12 -12.48
N TYR A 92 12.31 -19.19 -11.75
CA TYR A 92 13.69 -19.36 -11.28
C TYR A 92 13.83 -20.38 -10.15
N ARG A 93 12.79 -20.58 -9.31
CA ARG A 93 12.78 -21.67 -8.33
C ARG A 93 12.88 -23.03 -9.02
N GLU A 94 12.16 -23.19 -10.13
CA GLU A 94 12.13 -24.42 -10.91
C GLU A 94 13.39 -24.58 -11.78
N GLU A 95 13.68 -23.60 -12.64
CA GLU A 95 14.78 -23.65 -13.63
C GLU A 95 16.15 -23.84 -12.98
N PHE A 96 16.36 -23.26 -11.79
CA PHE A 96 17.65 -23.30 -11.10
C PHE A 96 17.62 -24.13 -9.81
N THR A 97 16.54 -24.86 -9.54
CA THR A 97 16.38 -25.69 -8.33
C THR A 97 16.64 -24.88 -7.05
N LEU A 98 16.04 -23.69 -6.95
CA LEU A 98 16.19 -22.74 -5.84
C LEU A 98 14.88 -22.66 -5.02
N PRO A 99 14.46 -23.72 -4.32
CA PRO A 99 13.11 -23.82 -3.75
C PRO A 99 12.81 -22.72 -2.72
N ASN A 100 13.81 -22.23 -1.99
CA ASN A 100 13.63 -21.21 -0.96
C ASN A 100 13.96 -19.77 -1.44
N LEU A 101 14.01 -19.51 -2.75
CA LEU A 101 14.18 -18.17 -3.29
C LEU A 101 13.03 -17.26 -2.83
N LYS A 102 13.39 -16.16 -2.16
CA LYS A 102 12.47 -15.14 -1.66
C LYS A 102 12.54 -13.89 -2.52
N ILE A 103 11.43 -13.15 -2.55
CA ILE A 103 11.26 -11.92 -3.33
C ILE A 103 10.80 -10.74 -2.46
N PRO A 104 11.59 -10.35 -1.44
CA PRO A 104 11.27 -9.16 -0.65
C PRO A 104 11.23 -7.90 -1.52
N TYR A 105 10.56 -6.88 -0.96
CA TYR A 105 10.53 -5.53 -1.49
C TYR A 105 10.95 -4.54 -0.41
N ASN A 106 11.74 -3.52 -0.78
CA ASN A 106 11.93 -2.34 0.04
C ASN A 106 12.05 -1.07 -0.83
N ASN A 107 11.87 0.10 -0.22
CA ASN A 107 11.84 1.37 -0.96
C ASN A 107 13.16 1.75 -1.65
N ARG A 108 14.30 1.15 -1.24
CA ARG A 108 15.61 1.46 -1.81
C ARG A 108 15.92 0.59 -3.03
N LEU A 109 15.61 -0.70 -2.97
CA LEU A 109 15.97 -1.70 -3.97
C LEU A 109 14.81 -2.08 -4.89
N GLY A 110 13.56 -1.76 -4.50
CA GLY A 110 12.39 -2.40 -5.10
C GLY A 110 12.37 -3.88 -4.74
N PHE A 111 11.93 -4.72 -5.69
CA PHE A 111 12.00 -6.17 -5.58
C PHE A 111 13.41 -6.68 -5.83
N TYR A 112 13.84 -7.65 -5.03
CA TYR A 112 15.13 -8.32 -5.20
C TYR A 112 15.04 -9.78 -4.77
N PHE A 113 15.97 -10.61 -5.22
CA PHE A 113 16.04 -12.01 -4.84
C PHE A 113 16.92 -12.21 -3.61
N ILE A 114 16.43 -13.03 -2.67
CA ILE A 114 17.25 -13.61 -1.60
C ILE A 114 17.29 -15.12 -1.84
N ILE A 115 18.49 -15.65 -1.99
CA ILE A 115 18.74 -17.08 -2.18
C ILE A 115 19.54 -17.57 -0.97
N PRO A 116 19.04 -18.57 -0.22
CA PRO A 116 19.83 -19.18 0.84
C PRO A 116 21.09 -19.84 0.27
N LEU A 117 22.25 -19.57 0.87
CA LEU A 117 23.53 -20.10 0.38
C LEU A 117 23.54 -21.64 0.26
N ARG A 118 22.83 -22.33 1.14
CA ARG A 118 22.67 -23.79 1.13
C ARG A 118 21.93 -24.34 -0.10
N ASP A 119 21.11 -23.51 -0.75
CA ASP A 119 20.39 -23.88 -1.97
C ASP A 119 21.28 -23.68 -3.22
N ILE A 120 22.46 -23.08 -3.06
CA ILE A 120 23.42 -22.86 -4.14
C ILE A 120 24.39 -24.05 -4.18
N THR A 121 24.08 -25.04 -5.02
CA THR A 121 24.91 -26.25 -5.21
C THR A 121 26.02 -26.05 -6.23
N GLU A 122 25.75 -25.27 -7.27
CA GLU A 122 26.69 -24.91 -8.33
C GLU A 122 26.88 -23.39 -8.40
N LYS A 123 27.71 -22.92 -9.34
CA LYS A 123 27.87 -21.49 -9.57
C LYS A 123 26.54 -20.87 -10.02
N LEU A 124 26.15 -19.78 -9.38
CA LEU A 124 24.92 -19.06 -9.70
C LEU A 124 24.95 -18.58 -11.18
N PRO A 125 23.86 -18.77 -11.96
CA PRO A 125 23.81 -18.36 -13.37
C PRO A 125 24.08 -16.86 -13.59
N ASN A 126 24.63 -16.51 -14.76
CA ASN A 126 24.92 -15.11 -15.12
C ASN A 126 23.65 -14.23 -15.31
N LYS A 127 22.45 -14.81 -15.20
CA LYS A 127 21.18 -14.04 -15.16
C LYS A 127 21.02 -13.26 -13.86
N PHE A 128 21.69 -13.66 -12.78
CA PHE A 128 21.66 -12.95 -11.51
C PHE A 128 22.71 -11.84 -11.52
N ILE A 129 22.26 -10.61 -11.31
CA ILE A 129 23.11 -9.41 -11.31
C ILE A 129 23.24 -8.85 -9.89
N GLN A 130 24.29 -8.06 -9.64
CA GLN A 130 24.54 -7.40 -8.35
C GLN A 130 24.53 -8.39 -7.16
N VAL A 131 25.14 -9.56 -7.36
CA VAL A 131 25.19 -10.62 -6.36
C VAL A 131 26.09 -10.20 -5.20
N CYS A 132 25.49 -10.02 -4.03
CA CYS A 132 26.19 -9.69 -2.79
C CYS A 132 25.85 -10.74 -1.72
N VAL A 133 26.86 -11.26 -1.03
CA VAL A 133 26.65 -12.15 0.11
C VAL A 133 26.34 -11.30 1.34
N CYS A 134 25.11 -11.42 1.85
CA CYS A 134 24.71 -10.74 3.08
C CYS A 134 24.80 -11.72 4.26
N PRO A 135 25.46 -11.36 5.38
CA PRO A 135 25.38 -12.16 6.59
C PRO A 135 23.91 -12.20 7.06
N PHE A 136 23.45 -13.39 7.43
CA PHE A 136 22.08 -13.65 7.85
C PHE A 136 21.70 -12.73 9.02
N LYS A 137 20.87 -11.73 8.76
CA LYS A 137 20.21 -10.95 9.82
C LYS A 137 18.83 -11.56 10.01
N ASN A 138 18.59 -12.12 11.20
CA ASN A 138 17.23 -12.44 11.65
C ASN A 138 16.41 -11.14 11.63
N SER A 139 15.61 -10.95 10.60
CA SER A 139 14.57 -9.91 10.60
C SER A 139 13.34 -10.48 11.30
N ALA A 140 13.41 -10.55 12.64
CA ALA A 140 12.23 -10.62 13.48
C ALA A 140 12.05 -9.25 14.12
N SER A 141 11.06 -8.49 13.63
CA SER A 141 10.31 -7.40 14.30
C SER A 141 9.53 -6.61 13.25
#